data_AF-A0A9E2RF50-F1
#
_entry.id   AF-A0A9E2RF50-F1
#
_cell.length_a   1.000
_cell.length_b   1.000
_cell.length_c   1.000
_cell.angle_alpha   90.00
_cell.angle_beta   90.00
_cell.angle_gamma   90.00
#
_symmetry.space_group_name_H-M   'P 1'
#
loop_
_entity.id
_entity.type
_entity.pdbx_description
1 polymer ?
#
loop_
_entity_poly.entity_id
_entity_poly.type
_entity_poly.pdbx_seq_one_letter_code
_entity_poly.pdbx_strand_id
1 'polypeptide(L)'
;MMSRRRRYAQRIAAGLFLMLIVGVIGLYHGRAIAQKAEAQAPADWVEEIGKIFIRSEDCKQCHDRHYEEWKGVREQTPDLKTFGRVDAALLHGTSLESPVFRTVLGVWLQTNPTTDERRRCLSCHVPSTTVFPQFTEKIVAQVLSGKPQVEGIGCASCHLIKQVEQTPNSPPSFKIEPGKMLYGPYADPEENLVHPATQSELYRGANYCASCHFDKVKDVTQKDLPGEILQG
;
A
#
# COMPACT_ATOMS: atom_id res chain seq x y z
N MET A 1 -45.32 57.08 18.99
CA MET A 1 -45.43 55.87 18.13
C MET A 1 -44.21 55.64 17.19
N MET A 2 -43.51 56.69 16.73
CA MET A 2 -42.35 56.58 15.79
C MET A 2 -41.07 55.95 16.37
N SER A 3 -40.80 56.09 17.68
CA SER A 3 -39.57 55.57 18.33
C SER A 3 -39.48 54.02 18.35
N ARG A 4 -40.63 53.33 18.46
CA ARG A 4 -40.68 51.85 18.49
C ARG A 4 -40.41 51.21 17.13
N ARG A 5 -40.89 51.82 16.03
CA ARG A 5 -40.65 51.34 14.66
C ARG A 5 -39.17 51.44 14.26
N ARG A 6 -38.48 52.52 14.66
CA ARG A 6 -37.05 52.72 14.36
C ARG A 6 -36.15 51.70 15.06
N ARG A 7 -36.45 51.35 16.32
CA ARG A 7 -35.76 50.29 17.06
C ARG A 7 -36.02 48.89 16.49
N TYR A 8 -37.22 48.64 15.98
CA TYR A 8 -37.55 47.37 15.32
C TYR A 8 -36.79 47.20 14.00
N ALA A 9 -36.76 48.26 13.16
CA ALA A 9 -36.00 48.26 11.91
C ALA A 9 -34.49 48.06 12.15
N GLN A 10 -33.93 48.69 13.19
CA GLN A 10 -32.52 48.51 13.57
C GLN A 10 -32.20 47.07 14.04
N ARG A 11 -33.12 46.43 14.77
CA ARG A 11 -32.96 45.04 15.22
C ARG A 11 -33.05 44.05 14.05
N ILE A 12 -33.94 44.29 13.10
CA ILE A 12 -34.06 43.46 11.88
C ILE A 12 -32.81 43.62 11.01
N ALA A 13 -32.32 44.84 10.81
CA ALA A 13 -31.09 45.10 10.06
C ALA A 13 -29.86 44.46 10.70
N ALA A 14 -29.73 44.54 12.03
CA ALA A 14 -28.66 43.87 12.76
C ALA A 14 -28.73 42.34 12.65
N GLY A 15 -29.94 41.76 12.72
CA GLY A 15 -30.15 40.32 12.55
C GLY A 15 -29.78 39.81 11.16
N LEU A 16 -30.17 40.56 10.11
CA LEU A 16 -29.83 40.22 8.72
C LEU A 16 -28.32 40.33 8.47
N PHE A 17 -27.66 41.33 9.03
CA PHE A 17 -26.20 41.49 8.93
C PHE A 17 -25.45 40.33 9.59
N LEU A 18 -25.93 39.88 10.75
CA LEU A 18 -25.32 38.76 11.48
C LEU A 18 -25.51 37.42 10.74
N MET A 19 -26.67 37.20 10.12
CA MET A 19 -26.88 36.04 9.25
C MET A 19 -25.98 36.04 8.01
N LEU A 20 -25.76 37.21 7.41
CA LEU A 20 -24.84 37.36 6.27
C LEU A 20 -23.39 37.01 6.67
N ILE A 21 -22.93 37.50 7.83
CA ILE A 21 -21.59 37.18 8.34
C ILE A 21 -21.44 35.68 8.58
N VAL A 22 -22.40 35.04 9.25
CA VAL A 22 -22.37 33.59 9.50
C VAL A 22 -22.40 32.80 8.20
N GLY A 23 -23.20 33.21 7.22
CA GLY A 23 -23.25 32.59 5.89
C GLY A 23 -21.92 32.68 5.15
N VAL A 24 -21.27 33.85 5.16
CA VAL A 24 -19.95 34.06 4.54
C VAL A 24 -18.88 33.24 5.23
N ILE A 25 -18.85 33.23 6.57
CA ILE A 25 -17.90 32.42 7.35
C ILE A 25 -18.10 30.92 7.08
N GLY A 26 -19.35 30.45 7.02
CA GLY A 26 -19.70 29.06 6.71
C GLY A 26 -19.27 28.65 5.30
N LEU A 27 -19.46 29.51 4.30
CA LEU A 27 -19.01 29.27 2.93
C LEU A 27 -17.47 29.26 2.83
N TYR A 28 -16.78 30.13 3.58
CA TYR A 28 -15.33 30.19 3.59
C TYR A 28 -14.71 28.96 4.27
N HIS A 29 -15.26 28.53 5.41
CA HIS A 29 -14.82 27.33 6.11
C HIS A 29 -15.16 26.06 5.32
N GLY A 30 -16.33 26.00 4.68
CA GLY A 30 -16.72 24.90 3.81
C GLY A 30 -15.79 24.72 2.62
N ARG A 31 -15.39 25.83 1.96
CA ARG A 31 -14.38 25.81 0.89
C ARG A 31 -12.99 25.40 1.38
N ALA A 32 -12.56 25.90 2.55
CA ALA A 32 -11.27 25.55 3.12
C ALA A 32 -11.18 24.06 3.50
N ILE A 33 -12.27 23.48 4.00
CA ILE A 33 -12.34 22.04 4.32
C ILE A 33 -12.37 21.20 3.04
N ALA A 34 -13.12 21.62 2.02
CA ALA A 34 -13.15 20.93 0.73
C ALA A 34 -11.77 20.94 0.03
N GLN A 35 -11.08 22.08 -0.01
CA GLN A 35 -9.72 22.16 -0.57
C GLN A 35 -8.71 21.30 0.20
N LYS A 36 -8.86 21.14 1.52
CA LYS A 36 -7.97 20.30 2.32
C LYS A 36 -8.23 18.79 2.12
N ALA A 37 -9.45 18.42 1.71
CA ALA A 37 -9.81 17.04 1.41
C ALA A 37 -9.38 16.59 0.00
N GLU A 38 -9.25 17.53 -0.94
CA GLU A 38 -8.97 17.23 -2.36
C GLU A 38 -7.48 17.26 -2.76
N ALA A 39 -6.57 17.74 -1.90
CA ALA A 39 -5.16 17.88 -2.27
C ALA A 39 -4.20 17.64 -1.10
N GLN A 40 -4.05 16.39 -0.67
CA GLN A 40 -2.78 15.97 -0.07
C GLN A 40 -1.98 15.28 -1.17
N ALA A 41 -1.15 16.04 -1.89
CA ALA A 41 -0.20 15.45 -2.82
C ALA A 41 0.60 14.35 -2.10
N PRO A 42 0.95 13.24 -2.77
CA PRO A 42 1.82 12.23 -2.18
C PRO A 42 3.06 12.93 -1.64
N ALA A 43 3.38 12.69 -0.36
CA ALA A 43 4.61 13.23 0.19
C ALA A 43 5.80 12.78 -0.67
N ASP A 44 6.80 13.63 -0.87
CA ASP A 44 7.90 13.44 -1.84
C ASP A 44 8.52 12.02 -1.85
N TRP A 45 8.57 11.37 -0.68
CA TRP A 45 9.09 9.99 -0.52
C TRP A 45 8.18 8.90 -1.09
N VAL A 46 6.86 9.11 -1.16
CA VAL A 46 5.91 8.19 -1.82
C VAL A 46 6.13 8.23 -3.32
N GLU A 47 6.34 9.43 -3.87
CA GLU A 47 6.68 9.60 -5.29
C GLU A 47 8.04 8.97 -5.63
N GLU A 48 9.03 9.11 -4.73
CA GLU A 48 10.34 8.46 -4.86
C GLU A 48 10.21 6.93 -4.96
N ILE A 49 9.41 6.31 -4.09
CA ILE A 49 9.10 4.87 -4.18
C ILE A 49 8.40 4.57 -5.51
N GLY A 50 7.40 5.37 -5.90
CA GLY A 50 6.61 5.16 -7.11
C GLY A 50 7.41 5.23 -8.42
N LYS A 51 8.57 5.90 -8.43
CA LYS A 51 9.49 5.93 -9.59
C LYS A 51 10.12 4.57 -9.90
N ILE A 52 10.26 3.72 -8.89
CA ILE A 52 10.80 2.36 -9.02
C ILE A 52 9.66 1.34 -8.96
N PHE A 53 8.81 1.44 -7.94
CA PHE A 53 7.66 0.58 -7.73
C PHE A 53 6.43 1.22 -8.34
N ILE A 54 6.35 1.14 -9.67
CA ILE A 54 5.19 1.61 -10.44
C ILE A 54 3.92 0.95 -9.90
N ARG A 55 2.85 1.74 -9.76
CA ARG A 55 1.58 1.28 -9.21
C ARG A 55 0.94 0.27 -10.16
N SER A 56 0.35 -0.77 -9.60
CA SER A 56 -0.33 -1.83 -10.37
C SER A 56 -1.50 -1.29 -11.21
N GLU A 57 -2.13 -0.18 -10.79
CA GLU A 57 -3.17 0.51 -11.57
C GLU A 57 -2.65 0.99 -12.94
N ASP A 58 -1.37 1.36 -13.04
CA ASP A 58 -0.78 1.79 -14.32
C ASP A 58 -0.60 0.60 -15.26
N CYS A 59 -0.36 -0.59 -14.73
CA CYS A 59 -0.23 -1.84 -15.48
C CYS A 59 -1.57 -2.30 -16.09
N LYS A 60 -2.69 -1.98 -15.44
CA LYS A 60 -4.05 -2.40 -15.82
C LYS A 60 -4.43 -2.03 -17.26
N GLN A 61 -3.89 -0.94 -17.80
CA GLN A 61 -4.20 -0.47 -19.15
C GLN A 61 -3.87 -1.52 -20.22
N CYS A 62 -2.85 -2.35 -19.98
CA CYS A 62 -2.40 -3.40 -20.91
C CYS A 62 -2.45 -4.81 -20.30
N HIS A 63 -2.54 -4.92 -18.96
CA HIS A 63 -2.58 -6.18 -18.22
C HIS A 63 -3.82 -6.27 -17.32
N ASP A 64 -4.98 -5.92 -17.87
CA ASP A 64 -6.27 -5.85 -17.17
C ASP A 64 -6.61 -7.15 -16.42
N ARG A 65 -6.52 -8.31 -17.07
CA ARG A 65 -6.84 -9.60 -16.45
C ARG A 65 -5.93 -9.89 -15.26
N HIS A 66 -4.62 -9.70 -15.42
CA HIS A 66 -3.65 -9.95 -14.35
C HIS A 66 -3.87 -8.98 -13.18
N TYR A 67 -4.18 -7.72 -13.48
CA TYR A 67 -4.54 -6.73 -12.47
C TYR A 67 -5.81 -7.15 -11.71
N GLU A 68 -6.84 -7.62 -12.42
CA GLU A 68 -8.10 -8.01 -11.81
C GLU A 68 -7.97 -9.22 -10.88
N GLU A 69 -7.21 -10.23 -11.31
CA GLU A 69 -6.86 -11.41 -10.50
C GLU A 69 -6.00 -11.01 -9.29
N TRP A 70 -5.00 -10.16 -9.50
CA TRP A 70 -4.13 -9.66 -8.41
C TRP A 70 -4.90 -8.85 -7.37
N LYS A 71 -5.79 -7.95 -7.80
CA LYS A 71 -6.62 -7.13 -6.91
C LYS A 71 -7.71 -7.96 -6.24
N GLY A 72 -7.99 -9.17 -6.75
CA GLY A 72 -9.05 -10.04 -6.25
C GLY A 72 -10.44 -9.62 -6.70
N VAL A 73 -10.57 -8.82 -7.76
CA VAL A 73 -11.88 -8.33 -8.24
C VAL A 73 -12.54 -9.33 -9.19
N ARG A 74 -11.76 -10.22 -9.82
CA ARG A 74 -12.28 -11.31 -10.66
C ARG A 74 -12.89 -12.43 -9.81
N GLU A 75 -12.34 -12.66 -8.63
CA GLU A 75 -12.78 -13.63 -7.63
C GLU A 75 -13.96 -13.11 -6.80
N GLN A 76 -14.34 -11.83 -6.91
CA GLN A 76 -15.51 -11.23 -6.25
C GLN A 76 -16.80 -11.47 -7.06
N THR A 77 -17.25 -12.73 -7.20
CA THR A 77 -18.62 -12.98 -7.69
C THR A 77 -19.66 -12.43 -6.70
N PRO A 78 -20.88 -12.05 -7.14
CA PRO A 78 -21.89 -11.44 -6.25
C PRO A 78 -22.27 -12.29 -5.04
N ASP A 79 -22.16 -13.63 -5.12
CA ASP A 79 -22.43 -14.55 -4.01
C ASP A 79 -21.33 -14.51 -2.92
N LEU A 80 -20.13 -14.03 -3.27
CA LEU A 80 -19.02 -13.80 -2.34
C LEU A 80 -19.20 -12.53 -1.47
N LYS A 81 -20.21 -11.70 -1.74
CA LYS A 81 -20.62 -10.63 -0.81
C LYS A 81 -21.44 -11.15 0.37
N THR A 82 -22.02 -12.35 0.24
CA THR A 82 -22.95 -12.93 1.23
C THR A 82 -22.22 -13.61 2.39
N PHE A 83 -20.99 -14.09 2.16
CA PHE A 83 -20.17 -14.73 3.19
C PHE A 83 -18.97 -13.83 3.47
N GLY A 84 -19.00 -13.13 4.60
CA GLY A 84 -17.90 -12.31 5.12
C GLY A 84 -16.64 -13.13 5.37
N ARG A 85 -15.92 -13.43 4.30
CA ARG A 85 -14.78 -14.34 4.30
C ARG A 85 -13.48 -13.56 4.39
N VAL A 86 -12.61 -14.04 5.28
CA VAL A 86 -11.25 -13.54 5.60
C VAL A 86 -10.33 -13.60 4.36
N ASP A 87 -10.75 -14.28 3.31
CA ASP A 87 -10.04 -14.64 2.09
C ASP A 87 -9.52 -13.43 1.31
N ALA A 88 -10.34 -12.37 1.17
CA ALA A 88 -9.93 -11.15 0.49
C ALA A 88 -8.84 -10.37 1.25
N ALA A 89 -8.67 -10.64 2.55
CA ALA A 89 -7.61 -10.07 3.38
C ALA A 89 -6.25 -10.78 3.20
N LEU A 90 -6.22 -11.87 2.43
CA LEU A 90 -5.04 -12.73 2.23
C LEU A 90 -4.46 -12.63 0.81
N LEU A 91 -4.96 -11.69 -0.01
CA LEU A 91 -4.48 -11.46 -1.36
C LEU A 91 -3.26 -10.53 -1.36
N HIS A 92 -2.38 -10.70 -2.35
CA HIS A 92 -1.25 -9.78 -2.54
C HIS A 92 -1.71 -8.33 -2.71
N GLY A 93 -2.78 -8.10 -3.49
CA GLY A 93 -3.33 -6.76 -3.71
C GLY A 93 -3.96 -6.08 -2.49
N THR A 94 -4.09 -6.79 -1.36
CA THR A 94 -4.57 -6.26 -0.08
C THR A 94 -3.56 -6.43 1.06
N SER A 95 -2.34 -6.89 0.75
CA SER A 95 -1.25 -7.18 1.70
C SER A 95 -0.94 -6.07 2.70
N LEU A 96 -1.17 -4.81 2.32
CA LEU A 96 -0.93 -3.62 3.14
C LEU A 96 -2.21 -2.95 3.65
N GLU A 97 -3.31 -3.08 2.91
CA GLU A 97 -4.60 -2.43 3.17
C GLU A 97 -5.50 -3.24 4.11
N SER A 98 -5.17 -4.53 4.30
CA SER A 98 -5.93 -5.46 5.14
C SER A 98 -6.06 -4.99 6.60
N PRO A 99 -7.29 -4.90 7.14
CA PRO A 99 -7.51 -4.61 8.56
C PRO A 99 -6.84 -5.63 9.50
N VAL A 100 -6.70 -6.87 9.04
CA VAL A 100 -6.01 -7.95 9.79
C VAL A 100 -4.53 -7.61 9.92
N PHE A 101 -3.87 -7.27 8.81
CA PHE A 101 -2.45 -6.90 8.83
C PHE A 101 -2.20 -5.69 9.73
N ARG A 102 -3.02 -4.64 9.60
CA ARG A 102 -2.93 -3.46 10.47
C ARG A 102 -3.00 -3.82 11.96
N THR A 103 -3.93 -4.70 12.32
CA THR A 103 -4.11 -5.13 13.71
C THR A 103 -2.91 -5.93 14.21
N VAL A 104 -2.44 -6.91 13.42
CA VAL A 104 -1.28 -7.75 13.75
C VAL A 104 -0.02 -6.89 13.89
N LEU A 105 0.23 -5.97 12.96
CA LEU A 105 1.34 -5.02 13.03
C LEU A 105 1.26 -4.16 14.29
N GLY A 106 0.07 -3.61 14.60
CA GLY A 106 -0.13 -2.78 15.79
C GLY A 106 0.09 -3.52 17.10
N VAL A 107 -0.30 -4.79 17.20
CA VAL A 107 -0.02 -5.64 18.38
C VAL A 107 1.47 -5.96 18.47
N TRP A 108 2.08 -6.37 17.35
CA TRP A 108 3.50 -6.72 17.32
C TRP A 108 4.41 -5.53 17.68
N LEU A 109 4.06 -4.30 17.27
CA LEU A 109 4.82 -3.11 17.66
C LEU A 109 4.85 -2.84 19.17
N GLN A 110 3.95 -3.43 19.96
CA GLN A 110 3.96 -3.34 21.42
C GLN A 110 5.11 -4.14 22.05
N THR A 111 5.72 -5.09 21.32
CA THR A 111 6.93 -5.80 21.77
C THR A 111 8.21 -4.95 21.61
N ASN A 112 8.05 -3.69 21.18
CA ASN A 112 9.14 -2.74 20.92
C ASN A 112 10.22 -3.26 19.96
N PRO A 113 9.84 -3.73 18.75
CA PRO A 113 10.81 -4.22 17.78
C PRO A 113 11.69 -3.08 17.28
N THR A 114 12.94 -3.42 16.98
CA THR A 114 13.92 -2.56 16.31
C THR A 114 13.45 -2.16 14.91
N THR A 115 14.01 -1.07 14.37
CA THR A 115 13.71 -0.65 12.99
C THR A 115 14.07 -1.73 11.96
N ASP A 116 15.12 -2.51 12.20
CA ASP A 116 15.49 -3.61 11.30
C ASP A 116 14.50 -4.78 11.34
N GLU A 117 13.96 -5.12 12.51
CA GLU A 117 12.89 -6.10 12.62
C GLU A 117 11.61 -5.61 11.92
N ARG A 118 11.28 -4.32 12.05
CA ARG A 118 10.12 -3.72 11.34
C ARG A 118 10.32 -3.78 9.84
N ARG A 119 11.51 -3.43 9.36
CA ARG A 119 11.89 -3.55 7.95
C ARG A 119 11.79 -5.00 7.46
N ARG A 120 12.25 -5.97 8.26
CA ARG A 120 12.14 -7.39 7.93
C ARG A 120 10.68 -7.86 7.84
N CYS A 121 9.83 -7.45 8.77
CA CYS A 121 8.38 -7.69 8.71
C CYS A 121 7.77 -7.10 7.43
N LEU A 122 8.10 -5.84 7.12
CA LEU A 122 7.59 -5.16 5.94
C LEU A 122 8.20 -5.65 4.63
N SER A 123 9.36 -6.30 4.62
CA SER A 123 9.98 -6.76 3.37
C SER A 123 9.08 -7.72 2.59
N CYS A 124 8.23 -8.51 3.26
CA CYS A 124 7.27 -9.39 2.61
C CYS A 124 5.93 -8.72 2.27
N HIS A 125 5.55 -7.66 2.97
CA HIS A 125 4.26 -6.97 2.78
C HIS A 125 4.35 -5.72 1.90
N VAL A 126 5.53 -5.11 1.85
CA VAL A 126 5.89 -3.88 1.16
C VAL A 126 7.35 -3.99 0.71
N PRO A 127 7.63 -4.75 -0.37
CA PRO A 127 9.01 -5.00 -0.82
C PRO A 127 9.84 -3.74 -1.12
N SER A 128 9.21 -2.59 -1.35
CA SER A 128 9.92 -1.32 -1.50
C SER A 128 10.76 -0.92 -0.29
N THR A 129 10.47 -1.43 0.91
CA THR A 129 11.30 -1.25 2.11
C THR A 129 12.69 -1.90 2.02
N THR A 130 12.89 -2.84 1.09
CA THR A 130 14.21 -3.42 0.80
C THR A 130 15.11 -2.47 0.02
N VAL A 131 14.51 -1.59 -0.80
CA VAL A 131 15.22 -0.58 -1.61
C VAL A 131 15.29 0.76 -0.88
N PHE A 132 14.23 1.11 -0.14
CA PHE A 132 14.07 2.37 0.59
C PHE A 132 13.89 2.15 2.10
N PRO A 133 14.88 1.55 2.80
CA PRO A 133 14.77 1.22 4.22
C PRO A 133 14.53 2.45 5.11
N GLN A 134 14.98 3.63 4.69
CA GLN A 134 14.79 4.89 5.39
C GLN A 134 13.32 5.31 5.54
N PHE A 135 12.40 4.75 4.75
CA PHE A 135 10.97 5.06 4.81
C PHE A 135 10.15 4.05 5.61
N THR A 136 10.78 3.02 6.19
CA THR A 136 10.12 1.96 6.98
C THR A 136 9.16 2.53 8.02
N GLU A 137 9.60 3.46 8.87
CA GLU A 137 8.76 4.02 9.94
C GLU A 137 7.59 4.85 9.40
N LYS A 138 7.78 5.55 8.28
CA LYS A 138 6.71 6.30 7.62
C LYS A 138 5.64 5.36 7.08
N ILE A 139 6.05 4.24 6.51
CA ILE A 139 5.15 3.19 5.99
C ILE A 139 4.38 2.55 7.15
N VAL A 140 5.06 2.18 8.25
CA VAL A 140 4.41 1.67 9.47
C VAL A 140 3.32 2.65 9.94
N ALA A 141 3.64 3.94 10.05
CA ALA A 141 2.68 4.95 10.48
C ALA A 141 1.45 5.03 9.54
N GLN A 142 1.66 4.95 8.23
CA GLN A 142 0.54 4.94 7.27
C GLN A 142 -0.34 3.69 7.41
N VAL A 143 0.25 2.50 7.59
CA VAL A 143 -0.51 1.26 7.82
C VAL A 143 -1.37 1.38 9.07
N LEU A 144 -0.80 1.84 10.19
CA LEU A 144 -1.54 2.02 11.44
C LEU A 144 -2.66 3.05 11.31
N SER A 145 -2.47 4.10 10.49
CA SER A 145 -3.52 5.07 10.18
C SER A 145 -4.65 4.51 9.31
N GLY A 146 -4.46 3.32 8.73
CA GLY A 146 -5.40 2.71 7.77
C GLY A 146 -5.43 3.40 6.41
N LYS A 147 -4.40 4.19 6.07
CA LYS A 147 -4.30 4.94 4.81
C LYS A 147 -2.92 4.77 4.16
N PRO A 148 -2.51 3.53 3.82
CA PRO A 148 -1.26 3.31 3.07
C PRO A 148 -1.28 4.10 1.76
N GLN A 149 -0.20 4.84 1.49
CA GLN A 149 -0.02 5.59 0.24
C GLN A 149 0.94 4.87 -0.72
N VAL A 150 1.79 4.00 -0.20
CA VAL A 150 2.63 3.08 -0.99
C VAL A 150 1.87 1.79 -1.27
N GLU A 151 2.15 1.15 -2.41
CA GLU A 151 1.60 -0.18 -2.71
C GLU A 151 2.38 -1.24 -1.94
N GLY A 152 1.68 -2.26 -1.46
CA GLY A 152 2.31 -3.42 -0.82
C GLY A 152 2.93 -4.37 -1.85
N ILE A 153 2.44 -5.58 -1.91
CA ILE A 153 2.80 -6.55 -2.95
C ILE A 153 2.03 -6.21 -4.24
N GLY A 154 2.59 -5.33 -5.08
CA GLY A 154 2.08 -4.97 -6.41
C GLY A 154 2.82 -5.65 -7.57
N CYS A 155 2.44 -5.33 -8.81
CA CYS A 155 3.06 -5.86 -10.03
C CYS A 155 4.58 -5.67 -10.03
N ALA A 156 5.04 -4.44 -9.79
CA ALA A 156 6.47 -4.11 -9.77
C ALA A 156 7.21 -4.83 -8.63
N SER A 157 6.55 -5.07 -7.49
CA SER A 157 7.15 -5.77 -6.35
C SER A 157 7.59 -7.19 -6.71
N CYS A 158 6.84 -7.87 -7.57
CA CYS A 158 7.23 -9.17 -8.11
C CYS A 158 8.18 -9.00 -9.29
N HIS A 159 7.79 -8.23 -10.31
CA HIS A 159 8.47 -8.15 -11.61
C HIS A 159 9.85 -7.46 -11.57
N LEU A 160 10.25 -6.85 -10.45
CA LEU A 160 11.61 -6.33 -10.25
C LEU A 160 12.54 -7.32 -9.54
N ILE A 161 12.05 -8.48 -9.10
CA ILE A 161 12.90 -9.52 -8.49
C ILE A 161 13.75 -10.14 -9.59
N LYS A 162 15.06 -9.93 -9.49
CA LYS A 162 16.06 -10.49 -10.42
C LYS A 162 16.52 -11.88 -9.99
N GLN A 163 16.62 -12.10 -8.68
CA GLN A 163 17.18 -13.33 -8.11
C GLN A 163 16.69 -13.57 -6.69
N VAL A 164 16.71 -14.83 -6.28
CA VAL A 164 16.55 -15.25 -4.88
C VAL A 164 17.93 -15.30 -4.24
N GLU A 165 18.07 -14.66 -3.09
CA GLU A 165 19.28 -14.73 -2.28
C GLU A 165 19.14 -15.87 -1.28
N GLN A 166 20.07 -16.83 -1.35
CA GLN A 166 20.17 -17.92 -0.38
C GLN A 166 21.30 -17.60 0.59
N THR A 167 20.97 -17.54 1.87
CA THR A 167 21.94 -17.39 2.96
C THR A 167 21.90 -18.64 3.84
N PRO A 168 23.05 -19.17 4.29
CA PRO A 168 23.08 -20.43 5.05
C PRO A 168 22.27 -20.44 6.36
N ASN A 169 22.08 -19.27 6.98
CA ASN A 169 21.47 -19.14 8.31
C ASN A 169 20.29 -18.16 8.34
N SER A 170 19.70 -17.84 7.18
CA SER A 170 18.50 -16.99 7.16
C SER A 170 17.55 -17.47 6.07
N PRO A 171 16.24 -17.28 6.26
CA PRO A 171 15.26 -17.62 5.25
C PRO A 171 15.65 -17.04 3.89
N PRO A 172 15.29 -17.70 2.78
CA PRO A 172 15.52 -17.17 1.44
C PRO A 172 15.00 -15.74 1.36
N SER A 173 15.78 -14.85 0.77
CA SER A 173 15.35 -13.48 0.48
C SER A 173 15.32 -13.25 -1.03
N PHE A 174 14.92 -12.07 -1.46
CA PHE A 174 14.87 -11.69 -2.86
C PHE A 174 15.74 -10.45 -3.08
N LYS A 175 16.33 -10.35 -4.27
CA LYS A 175 17.02 -9.14 -4.71
C LYS A 175 16.21 -8.47 -5.78
N ILE A 176 15.80 -7.25 -5.45
CA ILE A 176 15.19 -6.32 -6.38
C ILE A 176 16.30 -5.62 -7.16
N GLU A 177 16.11 -5.48 -8.46
CA GLU A 177 16.92 -4.58 -9.29
C GLU A 177 16.10 -3.34 -9.62
N PRO A 178 16.34 -2.21 -8.93
CA PRO A 178 15.64 -0.97 -9.22
C PRO A 178 15.89 -0.52 -10.67
N GLY A 179 14.83 -0.19 -11.39
CA GLY A 179 14.94 0.29 -12.76
C GLY A 179 13.66 0.08 -13.55
N LYS A 180 13.76 0.28 -14.86
CA LYS A 180 12.63 0.11 -15.80
C LYS A 180 12.49 -1.32 -16.32
N MET A 181 13.51 -2.16 -16.13
CA MET A 181 13.55 -3.54 -16.61
C MET A 181 12.61 -4.41 -15.77
N LEU A 182 11.62 -5.03 -16.42
CA LEU A 182 10.74 -6.01 -15.78
C LEU A 182 11.14 -7.44 -16.19
N TYR A 183 11.08 -8.35 -15.23
CA TYR A 183 11.45 -9.75 -15.40
C TYR A 183 10.21 -10.64 -15.54
N GLY A 184 10.25 -11.62 -16.43
CA GLY A 184 9.13 -12.55 -16.63
C GLY A 184 9.55 -13.89 -17.25
N PRO A 185 8.61 -14.84 -17.44
CA PRO A 185 8.95 -16.21 -17.85
C PRO A 185 9.13 -16.39 -19.36
N TYR A 186 8.76 -15.41 -20.18
CA TYR A 186 8.76 -15.50 -21.63
C TYR A 186 10.15 -15.22 -22.20
N ALA A 187 10.56 -16.04 -23.18
CA ALA A 187 11.88 -15.94 -23.80
C ALA A 187 12.01 -14.70 -24.69
N ASP A 188 10.95 -14.42 -25.44
CA ASP A 188 10.86 -13.28 -26.35
C ASP A 188 9.74 -12.35 -25.85
N PRO A 189 10.01 -11.51 -24.83
CA PRO A 189 9.02 -10.54 -24.39
C PRO A 189 8.74 -9.53 -25.50
N GLU A 190 7.46 -9.23 -25.72
CA GLU A 190 7.03 -8.26 -26.74
C GLU A 190 7.67 -6.88 -26.52
N GLU A 191 8.30 -6.36 -27.56
CA GLU A 191 8.85 -5.01 -27.56
C GLU A 191 7.71 -3.98 -27.49
N ASN A 192 7.88 -2.96 -26.64
CA ASN A 192 6.89 -1.92 -26.44
C ASN A 192 7.55 -0.62 -25.95
N LEU A 193 6.77 0.47 -25.90
CA LEU A 193 7.24 1.80 -25.51
C LEU A 193 7.10 2.10 -24.00
N VAL A 194 6.51 1.19 -23.22
CA VAL A 194 6.14 1.43 -21.81
C VAL A 194 7.25 0.97 -20.87
N HIS A 195 7.69 -0.29 -21.00
CA HIS A 195 8.79 -0.83 -20.22
C HIS A 195 9.56 -1.90 -21.01
N PRO A 196 10.89 -1.93 -20.90
CA PRO A 196 11.65 -3.06 -21.40
C PRO A 196 11.38 -4.29 -20.52
N ALA A 197 11.38 -5.48 -21.12
CA ALA A 197 11.21 -6.74 -20.39
C ALA A 197 12.30 -7.76 -20.78
N THR A 198 12.63 -8.67 -19.87
CA THR A 198 13.62 -9.74 -20.11
C THR A 198 13.16 -11.06 -19.49
N GLN A 199 13.53 -12.16 -20.13
CA GLN A 199 13.33 -13.50 -19.59
C GLN A 199 14.08 -13.67 -18.28
N SER A 200 13.46 -14.35 -17.33
CA SER A 200 14.09 -14.91 -16.14
C SER A 200 13.45 -16.26 -15.82
N GLU A 201 14.28 -17.29 -15.71
CA GLU A 201 13.86 -18.64 -15.31
C GLU A 201 13.22 -18.66 -13.91
N LEU A 202 13.47 -17.62 -13.10
CA LEU A 202 12.87 -17.49 -11.78
C LEU A 202 11.34 -17.56 -11.81
N TYR A 203 10.73 -16.98 -12.84
CA TYR A 203 9.28 -16.88 -13.01
C TYR A 203 8.65 -18.16 -13.57
N ARG A 204 9.45 -19.20 -13.85
CA ARG A 204 8.96 -20.54 -14.22
C ARG A 204 8.91 -21.49 -13.03
N GLY A 205 9.46 -21.11 -11.88
CA GLY A 205 9.41 -21.88 -10.64
C GLY A 205 8.77 -21.08 -9.50
N ALA A 206 8.48 -21.75 -8.39
CA ALA A 206 7.89 -21.12 -7.21
C ALA A 206 8.95 -20.53 -6.24
N ASN A 207 10.23 -20.56 -6.60
CA ASN A 207 11.33 -20.29 -5.66
C ASN A 207 11.34 -18.85 -5.13
N TYR A 208 10.94 -17.86 -5.94
CA TYR A 208 10.85 -16.47 -5.46
C TYR A 208 9.65 -16.24 -4.53
N CYS A 209 8.61 -17.06 -4.64
CA CYS A 209 7.48 -17.03 -3.71
C CYS A 209 7.97 -17.40 -2.31
N ALA A 210 8.91 -18.35 -2.20
CA ALA A 210 9.48 -18.79 -0.92
C ALA A 210 10.25 -17.68 -0.19
N SER A 211 10.68 -16.62 -0.88
CA SER A 211 11.33 -15.48 -0.23
C SER A 211 10.38 -14.66 0.67
N CYS A 212 9.06 -14.81 0.49
CA CYS A 212 8.03 -14.25 1.37
C CYS A 212 7.22 -15.35 2.08
N HIS A 213 6.99 -16.47 1.39
CA HIS A 213 6.24 -17.64 1.85
C HIS A 213 7.19 -18.79 2.23
N PHE A 214 8.09 -18.53 3.15
CA PHE A 214 8.82 -19.58 3.85
C PHE A 214 8.03 -19.96 5.10
N ASP A 215 8.03 -21.26 5.43
CA ASP A 215 7.47 -21.69 6.69
C ASP A 215 8.35 -21.11 7.81
N LYS A 216 7.77 -20.23 8.65
CA LYS A 216 8.46 -19.69 9.83
C LYS A 216 8.91 -20.79 10.81
N VAL A 217 8.46 -22.03 10.58
CA VAL A 217 8.81 -23.22 11.35
C VAL A 217 9.85 -24.11 10.66
N LYS A 218 10.10 -23.97 9.34
CA LYS A 218 11.16 -24.70 8.62
C LYS A 218 11.32 -24.20 7.18
N ASP A 219 12.49 -23.72 6.79
CA ASP A 219 12.74 -23.43 5.37
C ASP A 219 12.52 -24.70 4.52
N VAL A 220 11.57 -24.68 3.58
CA VAL A 220 11.29 -25.82 2.68
C VAL A 220 12.44 -26.08 1.70
N THR A 221 13.36 -25.13 1.54
CA THR A 221 14.58 -25.25 0.76
C THR A 221 15.77 -25.77 1.59
N GLN A 222 15.71 -25.68 2.93
CA GLN A 222 16.76 -26.13 3.85
C GLN A 222 16.17 -26.83 5.08
N LYS A 223 16.25 -28.17 5.08
CA LYS A 223 15.66 -29.03 6.12
C LYS A 223 16.15 -28.77 7.56
N ASP A 224 17.26 -28.08 7.74
CA ASP A 224 17.94 -27.95 9.03
C ASP A 224 17.95 -26.51 9.59
N LEU A 225 17.27 -25.56 8.94
CA LEU A 225 17.14 -24.20 9.48
C LEU A 225 16.22 -24.20 10.72
N PRO A 226 16.70 -23.75 11.90
CA PRO A 226 15.85 -23.60 13.07
C PRO A 226 14.81 -22.50 12.82
N GLY A 227 13.54 -22.80 13.12
CA GLY A 227 12.44 -21.84 12.96
C GLY A 227 12.62 -20.64 13.88
N GLU A 228 13.09 -19.51 13.35
CA GLU A 228 13.05 -18.23 14.02
C GLU A 228 11.64 -17.63 13.86
N ILE A 229 10.70 -18.14 14.63
CA ILE A 229 9.56 -17.31 15.01
C ILE A 229 10.19 -16.18 15.82
N LEU A 230 10.18 -14.96 15.25
CA LEU A 230 10.49 -13.72 15.97
C LEU A 230 9.97 -13.88 17.40
N GLN A 231 10.88 -14.06 18.36
CA GLN A 231 10.50 -14.34 19.74
C GLN A 231 9.72 -13.12 20.21
N GLY A 232 8.40 -13.27 20.31
CA GLY A 232 7.51 -12.28 20.89
C GLY A 232 7.70 -12.19 22.39
#